data_AF-A0A7C1NVT1-F1
#
_entry.id   AF-A0A7C1NVT1-F1
#
_cell.length_a   1.000
_cell.length_b   1.000
_cell.length_c   1.000
_cell.angle_alpha   90.00
_cell.angle_beta   90.00
_cell.angle_gamma   90.00
#
_symmetry.space_group_name_H-M   'P 1'
#
loop_
_entity.id
_entity.type
_entity.pdbx_description
1 polymer ?
#
loop_
_entity_poly.entity_id
_entity_poly.type
_entity_poly.pdbx_seq_one_letter_code
_entity_poly.pdbx_strand_id
1 'polypeptide(L)' 'MALFNYASKEITLKVVYYGPGLCGKTTNLQKLHETMSSDKKGKLLSLS' A
#
# COMPACT_ATOMS: atom_id res chain seq x y z
N MET A 1 5.25 6.36 -9.59
CA MET A 1 5.29 7.84 -9.52
C MET A 1 5.35 8.23 -8.04
N ALA A 2 6.29 9.10 -7.67
CA ALA A 2 6.38 9.67 -6.34
C ALA A 2 5.73 11.06 -6.34
N LEU A 3 4.92 11.36 -5.32
CA LEU A 3 4.32 12.67 -5.12
C LEU A 3 5.00 13.34 -3.93
N PHE A 4 5.49 14.57 -4.13
CA PHE A 4 6.23 15.32 -3.12
C PHE A 4 5.30 16.35 -2.49
N ASN A 5 5.07 16.23 -1.18
CA ASN A 5 4.39 17.25 -0.39
C ASN A 5 5.45 18.08 0.36
N TYR A 6 5.75 19.26 -0.17
CA TYR A 6 6.75 20.15 0.43
C TYR A 6 6.29 20.82 1.73
N ALA A 7 4.97 20.98 1.92
CA ALA A 7 4.42 21.58 3.14
C ALA A 7 4.53 20.63 4.34
N SER A 8 4.18 19.35 4.14
CA SER A 8 4.34 18.32 5.19
C SER A 8 5.73 17.68 5.23
N LYS A 9 6.59 17.95 4.24
CA LYS A 9 7.90 17.30 4.02
C LYS A 9 7.78 15.77 3.87
N GLU A 10 6.74 15.32 3.19
CA GLU A 10 6.46 13.90 2.97
C GLU A 10 6.54 13.52 1.49
N ILE A 11 6.90 12.27 1.22
CA ILE A 11 6.93 11.70 -0.12
C ILE A 11 5.96 10.53 -0.16
N THR A 12 4.93 10.64 -1.00
CA THR A 12 3.96 9.56 -1.21
C THR A 12 4.38 8.70 -2.39
N LEU A 13 4.59 7.41 -2.15
CA LEU A 13 4.94 6.43 -3.17
C LEU A 13 3.73 5.59 -3.55
N LYS A 14 3.48 5.42 -4.85
CA LYS A 14 2.48 4.48 -5.37
C LYS A 14 3.16 3.21 -5.87
N VAL A 15 2.97 2.11 -5.15
CA VAL A 15 3.44 0.77 -5.52
C VAL A 15 2.27 -0.02 -6.10
N VAL A 16 2.48 -0.63 -7.26
CA VAL A 16 1.45 -1.41 -7.96
C VAL A 16 1.88 -2.87 -8.02
N TYR A 17 1.09 -3.76 -7.40
CA TYR A 17 1.25 -5.20 -7.57
C TYR A 17 0.58 -5.61 -8.89
N TYR A 18 1.37 -6.02 -9.86
CA TYR A 18 0.89 -6.44 -11.18
C TYR A 18 1.04 -7.96 -11.36
N GLY A 19 0.16 -8.56 -12.17
CA GLY A 19 0.19 -9.99 -12.46
C GLY A 19 -1.18 -10.57 -12.82
N PRO A 20 -1.24 -11.82 -13.31
CA PRO A 20 -2.48 -12.48 -13.73
C PRO A 20 -3.46 -12.71 -12.57
N GLY A 21 -4.70 -13.11 -12.87
CA GLY A 21 -5.69 -13.48 -11.85
C GLY A 21 -5.14 -14.55 -10.89
N LEU A 22 -5.55 -14.51 -9.62
CA LEU A 22 -5.16 -15.49 -8.58
C LEU A 22 -3.66 -15.59 -8.25
N CYS A 23 -2.79 -14.74 -8.80
CA CYS A 23 -1.35 -14.76 -8.53
C CYS A 23 -0.93 -14.21 -7.14
N GLY A 24 -1.86 -14.05 -6.20
CA GLY A 24 -1.55 -13.64 -4.81
C GLY A 24 -1.38 -12.14 -4.55
N LYS A 25 -1.75 -11.24 -5.47
CA LYS A 25 -1.65 -9.77 -5.27
C LYS A 25 -2.33 -9.29 -3.99
N THR A 26 -3.57 -9.75 -3.77
CA THR A 26 -4.37 -9.39 -2.59
C THR A 26 -3.74 -9.93 -1.31
N THR A 27 -3.29 -11.19 -1.32
CA THR A 27 -2.60 -11.83 -0.19
C THR A 27 -1.34 -11.08 0.22
N ASN A 28 -0.58 -10.56 -0.75
CA ASN A 28 0.63 -9.81 -0.45
C ASN A 28 0.34 -8.48 0.27
N LEU A 29 -0.69 -7.74 -0.15
CA LEU A 29 -1.13 -6.52 0.53
C LEU A 29 -1.68 -6.80 1.94
N GLN A 30 -2.44 -7.88 2.10
CA GLN A 30 -2.94 -8.32 3.41
C GLN A 30 -1.79 -8.65 4.36
N LYS A 31 -0.81 -9.45 3.91
CA LYS A 31 0.32 -9.84 4.77
C LYS A 31 1.22 -8.67 5.15
N LEU A 32 1.43 -7.74 4.22
CA LEU A 32 2.17 -6.51 4.49
C LEU A 32 1.45 -5.65 5.54
N HIS A 33 0.12 -5.50 5.42
CA HIS A 33 -0.69 -4.76 6.37
C HIS A 33 -0.70 -5.39 7.77
N GLU A 34 -0.76 -6.73 7.87
CA GLU A 34 -0.66 -7.45 9.14
C GLU A 34 0.68 -7.23 9.85
N THR A 35 1.78 -7.25 9.08
CA THR A 35 3.15 -7.19 9.62
C THR A 35 3.55 -5.77 10.05
N MET A 36 2.88 -4.74 9.53
CA MET A 36 3.14 -3.35 9.91
C MET A 36 2.55 -2.99 11.28
N SER A 37 3.27 -2.13 12.01
CA SER A 37 2.84 -1.61 13.30
C SER A 37 1.56 -0.79 13.16
N SER A 38 0.65 -0.92 14.13
CA SER A 38 -0.68 -0.28 14.12
C SER A 38 -0.62 1.24 14.08
N ASP A 39 0.45 1.83 14.60
CA ASP A 39 0.77 3.26 14.57
C ASP A 39 1.15 3.79 13.17
N LYS A 40 1.67 2.93 12.29
CA LYS A 40 2.19 3.33 10.97
C LYS A 40 1.34 2.89 9.79
N LYS A 41 0.27 2.12 10.03
CA LYS A 41 -0.61 1.61 8.97
C LYS A 41 -1.95 2.32 8.94
N GLY A 42 -2.36 2.74 7.74
CA GLY A 42 -3.71 3.20 7.46
C GLY A 42 -4.72 2.05 7.36
N LYS A 43 -5.98 2.38 7.05
CA LYS A 43 -7.01 1.38 6.73
C LYS A 43 -6.72 0.75 5.37
N LEU A 44 -6.77 -0.58 5.30
CA LEU A 44 -6.74 -1.30 4.04
C LEU A 44 -8.13 -1.17 3.37
N LEU A 45 -8.17 -0.58 2.18
CA LEU A 45 -9.39 -0.38 1.40
C LEU A 45 -9.39 -1.35 0.21
N SER A 46 -10.52 -2.03 -0.01
CA SER A 46 -10.77 -2.83 -1.21
C SER A 46 -11.90 -2.19 -1.98
N LEU A 47 -11.67 -1.84 -3.24
CA LEU A 47 -12.75 -1.50 -4.16
C LEU A 47 -13.28 -2.81 -4.76
N SER A 48 -14.55 -3.11 -4.49
CA SER A 48 -15.32 -4.19 -5.13
C SER A 48 -15.96 -3.70 -6.43
#